data_AF-A0A2V8ID98-F1
#
_entry.id   AF-A0A2V8ID98-F1
#
_cell.length_a   1.000
_cell.length_b   1.000
_cell.length_c   1.000
_cell.angle_alpha   90.00
_cell.angle_beta   90.00
_cell.angle_gamma   90.00
#
_symmetry.space_group_name_H-M   'P 1'
#
loop_
_entity.id
_entity.type
_entity.pdbx_description
1 polymer ?
#
loop_
_entity_poly.entity_id
_entity_poly.type
_entity_poly.pdbx_seq_one_letter_code
_entity_poly.pdbx_strand_id
1 'polypeptide(L)'
;MKRGGTGRELLELARLYRIQTSYLDMTKQPRKADPEALLLVLRAIGAGVEKFEDVPEALVRRKDELRKRKVEPVMVAWDGKLGSRKFEFGYHQIEIKGQETFVISAPTKAYFPLPVGEGGAPSARRVRVSQRCWGIFASIYSLHSKRNPSAGDLTDFEHLMDWMHELGGSVAATLPLLGAFLDEPFDPSPYSPATRLFWNEFYIDLERVPEFAGAIPGERPPKTKLVDYRAVMTYKRRILEELTRRFFLQPAPRRLQAFRKFVAENKQIENYAEFRAVTDRRRKGWTAWPAGLQKGRLGRSDYDESAKRYHLYAQWIIQEQLAMLADKARTRAQVLYLDLPLGLHRDSYDVWRYRKFFVPGVTGGAPPDPVFTRGQNWGFPPMNPEAMRLNRYEYVIAFLRNHLRFARLIRIDHVMGLHRLYWIPEGLSGDKGVYVEYPADELYAILCLESHRYQAGIVGENLGTVAAGVNQALVNHDIRRMYVTQYEIMGNPGKPALKPIPARSVASLNTHDMPPFQAFLKGLDIDDRLDLGLLDQKTARKELKQRAVMRRKLRSFLDAIRFLAKSMADIVLINMEDLWQETLPQNVPATDQERPNWRRRMRPSIEQIRKMSSVAGVLADVFAHRS
;
A
#
# COMPACT_ATOMS: atom_id res chain seq x y z
N MET A 1 -29.75 37.40 12.89
CA MET A 1 -29.58 36.52 14.07
C MET A 1 -28.19 35.87 14.07
N LYS A 2 -27.45 36.00 15.18
CA LYS A 2 -26.36 35.14 15.73
C LYS A 2 -25.33 34.34 14.86
N ARG A 3 -25.15 34.54 13.55
CA ARG A 3 -24.16 33.76 12.76
C ARG A 3 -22.67 33.97 13.11
N GLY A 4 -22.29 35.02 13.84
CA GLY A 4 -20.88 35.36 14.09
C GLY A 4 -20.15 34.50 15.14
N GLY A 5 -20.85 33.99 16.16
CA GLY A 5 -20.25 33.21 17.26
C GLY A 5 -19.91 31.78 16.82
N THR A 6 -20.94 31.06 16.35
CA THR A 6 -20.90 29.64 15.98
C THR A 6 -19.79 29.31 14.98
N GLY A 7 -19.51 30.22 14.04
CA GLY A 7 -18.41 30.05 13.08
C GLY A 7 -17.02 30.03 13.73
N ARG A 8 -16.78 30.84 14.76
CA ARG A 8 -15.49 30.82 15.49
C ARG A 8 -15.36 29.58 16.36
N GLU A 9 -16.44 29.18 17.02
CA GLU A 9 -16.52 28.01 17.88
C GLU A 9 -16.32 26.71 17.08
N LEU A 10 -16.89 26.62 15.86
CA LEU A 10 -16.67 25.50 14.94
C LEU A 10 -15.19 25.35 14.55
N LEU A 11 -14.52 26.46 14.21
CA LEU A 11 -13.09 26.45 13.88
C LEU A 11 -12.21 26.11 15.09
N GLU A 12 -12.65 26.41 16.31
CA GLU A 12 -11.94 26.01 17.53
C GLU A 12 -12.15 24.52 17.82
N LEU A 13 -13.40 24.02 17.75
CA LEU A 13 -13.75 22.62 17.92
C LEU A 13 -13.02 21.73 16.92
N ALA A 14 -13.00 22.12 15.63
CA ALA A 14 -12.24 21.45 14.57
C ALA A 14 -10.76 21.26 14.96
N ARG A 15 -10.10 22.30 15.48
CA ARG A 15 -8.69 22.22 15.92
C ARG A 15 -8.48 21.29 17.11
N LEU A 16 -9.43 21.22 18.07
CA LEU A 16 -9.36 20.27 19.20
C LEU A 16 -9.54 18.80 18.78
N TYR A 17 -10.06 18.56 17.58
CA TYR A 17 -10.09 17.26 16.90
C TYR A 17 -9.00 17.12 15.81
N ARG A 18 -8.04 18.06 15.75
CA ARG A 18 -6.94 18.13 14.77
C ARG A 18 -7.39 18.12 13.30
N ILE A 19 -8.54 18.75 13.03
CA ILE A 19 -9.05 19.00 11.68
C ILE A 19 -8.49 20.36 11.21
N GLN A 20 -7.80 20.38 10.08
CA GLN A 20 -7.18 21.58 9.54
C GLN A 20 -8.25 22.52 8.97
N THR A 21 -8.38 23.71 9.56
CA THR A 21 -9.33 24.75 9.11
C THR A 21 -8.92 25.41 7.78
N SER A 22 -7.71 25.13 7.30
CA SER A 22 -7.15 25.63 6.04
C SER A 22 -5.89 24.85 5.67
N TYR A 23 -5.59 24.73 4.38
CA TYR A 23 -4.37 24.09 3.88
C TYR A 23 -3.79 24.84 2.67
N LEU A 24 -2.53 24.53 2.29
CA LEU A 24 -1.95 24.96 1.01
C LEU A 24 -2.14 23.86 -0.03
N ASP A 25 -2.63 24.22 -1.22
CA ASP A 25 -2.72 23.29 -2.36
C ASP A 25 -1.37 23.12 -3.08
N MET A 26 -1.34 22.28 -4.13
CA MET A 26 -0.15 22.03 -4.96
C MET A 26 0.43 23.27 -5.64
N THR A 27 -0.38 24.33 -5.83
CA THR A 27 0.07 25.62 -6.37
C THR A 27 0.48 26.61 -5.29
N LYS A 28 0.58 26.13 -4.02
CA LYS A 28 0.85 26.90 -2.80
C LYS A 28 -0.19 27.96 -2.49
N GLN A 29 -1.41 27.83 -3.01
CA GLN A 29 -2.50 28.75 -2.69
C GLN A 29 -3.25 28.29 -1.43
N PRO A 30 -3.63 29.22 -0.53
CA PRO A 30 -4.37 28.89 0.67
C PRO A 30 -5.84 28.55 0.35
N ARG A 31 -6.28 27.39 0.82
CA ARG A 31 -7.67 26.93 0.79
C ARG A 31 -8.22 26.95 2.20
N LYS A 32 -9.41 27.56 2.39
CA LYS A 32 -10.17 27.47 3.65
C LYS A 32 -11.05 26.24 3.61
N ALA A 33 -11.20 25.56 4.74
CA ALA A 33 -12.16 24.47 4.88
C ALA A 33 -13.60 24.99 4.74
N ASP A 34 -14.48 24.19 4.13
CA ASP A 34 -15.90 24.48 4.06
C ASP A 34 -16.55 24.25 5.45
N PRO A 35 -17.33 25.20 6.02
CA PRO A 35 -17.98 25.01 7.31
C PRO A 35 -18.89 23.77 7.37
N GLU A 36 -19.53 23.41 6.27
CA GLU A 36 -20.37 22.20 6.19
C GLU A 36 -19.51 20.94 6.27
N ALA A 37 -18.39 20.90 5.54
CA ALA A 37 -17.44 19.79 5.61
C ALA A 37 -16.82 19.62 7.01
N LEU A 38 -16.51 20.74 7.69
CA LEU A 38 -16.03 20.71 9.08
C LEU A 38 -17.07 20.10 10.04
N LEU A 39 -18.34 20.50 9.91
CA LEU A 39 -19.43 19.95 10.72
C LEU A 39 -19.62 18.45 10.46
N LEU A 40 -19.65 18.03 9.19
CA LEU A 40 -19.83 16.63 8.81
C LEU A 40 -18.66 15.73 9.27
N VAL A 41 -17.41 16.19 9.18
CA VAL A 41 -16.27 15.45 9.72
C VAL A 41 -16.32 15.37 11.26
N LEU A 42 -16.67 16.45 11.96
CA LEU A 42 -16.84 16.44 13.41
C LEU A 42 -17.95 15.47 13.86
N ARG A 43 -19.07 15.45 13.15
CA ARG A 43 -20.17 14.49 13.34
C ARG A 43 -19.68 13.05 13.15
N ALA A 44 -19.04 12.77 12.02
CA ALA A 44 -18.52 11.44 11.67
C ALA A 44 -17.50 10.91 12.69
N ILE A 45 -16.60 11.76 13.17
CA ILE A 45 -15.60 11.40 14.20
C ILE A 45 -16.22 11.13 15.59
N GLY A 46 -17.48 11.49 15.81
CA GLY A 46 -18.19 11.33 17.07
C GLY A 46 -17.97 12.49 18.06
N ALA A 47 -17.78 13.72 17.59
CA ALA A 47 -17.64 14.90 18.47
C ALA A 47 -18.92 15.26 19.25
N GLY A 48 -20.04 14.59 18.96
CA GLY A 48 -21.36 14.86 19.53
C GLY A 48 -21.93 16.18 19.04
N VAL A 49 -21.91 16.36 17.71
CA VAL A 49 -22.59 17.42 16.96
C VAL A 49 -23.36 16.77 15.82
N GLU A 50 -24.63 17.12 15.67
CA GLU A 50 -25.47 16.74 14.53
C GLU A 50 -25.76 17.94 13.61
N LYS A 51 -25.80 19.15 14.20
CA LYS A 51 -26.05 20.45 13.55
C LYS A 51 -25.16 21.55 14.14
N PHE A 52 -25.13 22.73 13.50
CA PHE A 52 -24.29 23.85 13.92
C PHE A 52 -24.60 24.36 15.34
N GLU A 53 -25.84 24.23 15.80
CA GLU A 53 -26.29 24.67 17.12
C GLU A 53 -25.66 23.86 18.28
N ASP A 54 -25.19 22.64 18.02
CA ASP A 54 -24.62 21.75 19.05
C ASP A 54 -23.13 22.07 19.33
N VAL A 55 -22.49 22.83 18.45
CA VAL A 55 -21.05 23.15 18.46
C VAL A 55 -20.57 23.78 19.78
N PRO A 56 -21.28 24.75 20.40
CA PRO A 56 -20.82 25.37 21.64
C PRO A 56 -20.73 24.37 22.81
N GLU A 57 -21.71 23.47 22.94
CA GLU A 57 -21.73 22.44 23.99
C GLU A 57 -20.62 21.40 23.75
N ALA A 58 -20.49 20.94 22.50
CA ALA A 58 -19.42 20.01 22.12
C ALA A 58 -18.02 20.60 22.36
N LEU A 59 -17.84 21.91 22.16
CA LEU A 59 -16.60 22.63 22.44
C LEU A 59 -16.28 22.68 23.94
N VAL A 60 -17.28 22.95 24.80
CA VAL A 60 -17.10 22.88 26.27
C VAL A 60 -16.72 21.46 26.70
N ARG A 61 -17.50 20.46 26.26
CA ARG A 61 -17.28 19.04 26.56
C ARG A 61 -15.87 18.57 26.16
N ARG A 62 -15.40 18.92 24.95
CA ARG A 62 -14.06 18.57 24.47
C ARG A 62 -12.94 19.29 25.23
N LYS A 63 -13.14 20.57 25.60
CA LYS A 63 -12.19 21.30 26.46
C LYS A 63 -12.05 20.63 27.83
N ASP A 64 -13.14 20.19 28.44
CA ASP A 64 -13.12 19.54 29.75
C ASP A 64 -12.58 18.11 29.72
N GLU A 65 -12.79 17.37 28.64
CA GLU A 65 -12.12 16.08 28.40
C GLU A 65 -10.59 16.27 28.35
N LEU A 66 -10.11 17.22 27.53
CA LEU A 66 -8.68 17.50 27.38
C LEU A 66 -8.05 18.04 28.67
N ARG A 67 -8.78 18.84 29.47
CA ARG A 67 -8.33 19.28 30.81
C ARG A 67 -8.17 18.13 31.81
N LYS A 68 -8.95 17.06 31.69
CA LYS A 68 -8.88 15.86 32.56
C LYS A 68 -7.75 14.90 32.15
N ARG A 69 -7.25 15.01 30.92
CA ARG A 69 -6.11 14.25 30.38
C ARG A 69 -4.79 14.79 30.96
N LYS A 70 -4.32 14.20 32.06
CA LYS A 70 -3.06 14.58 32.73
C LYS A 70 -1.82 13.98 32.03
N VAL A 71 -2.03 12.93 31.25
CA VAL A 71 -1.04 12.15 30.50
C VAL A 71 -1.67 11.77 29.17
N GLU A 72 -0.89 11.80 28.08
CA GLU A 72 -1.36 11.30 26.79
C GLU A 72 -1.52 9.77 26.83
N PRO A 73 -2.53 9.18 26.15
CA PRO A 73 -2.74 7.73 26.14
C PRO A 73 -1.59 6.96 25.48
N VAL A 74 -0.77 7.66 24.67
CA VAL A 74 0.45 7.13 24.06
C VAL A 74 1.59 8.13 24.24
N MET A 75 2.80 7.63 24.49
CA MET A 75 4.04 8.39 24.48
C MET A 75 5.13 7.64 23.70
N VAL A 76 6.09 8.37 23.11
CA VAL A 76 7.22 7.78 22.38
C VAL A 76 8.51 7.92 23.18
N ALA A 77 9.23 6.81 23.36
CA ALA A 77 10.54 6.76 24.02
C ALA A 77 11.64 6.50 22.99
N TRP A 78 12.01 7.54 22.23
CA TRP A 78 13.04 7.50 21.20
C TRP A 78 14.40 7.09 21.77
N ASP A 79 15.08 6.16 21.09
CA ASP A 79 16.35 5.56 21.49
C ASP A 79 16.34 5.08 22.97
N GLY A 80 15.20 4.55 23.41
CA GLY A 80 15.00 3.98 24.74
C GLY A 80 14.68 5.00 25.83
N LYS A 81 14.47 6.29 25.53
CA LYS A 81 14.42 7.37 26.54
C LYS A 81 13.11 8.14 26.54
N LEU A 82 12.52 8.32 27.73
CA LEU A 82 11.37 9.19 27.96
C LEU A 82 11.60 10.00 29.24
N GLY A 83 12.06 11.25 29.08
CA GLY A 83 12.59 12.04 30.19
C GLY A 83 13.81 11.34 30.81
N SER A 84 13.79 11.13 32.13
CA SER A 84 14.80 10.35 32.85
C SER A 84 14.60 8.83 32.80
N ARG A 85 13.44 8.34 32.37
CA ARG A 85 13.13 6.90 32.31
C ARG A 85 13.78 6.25 31.08
N LYS A 86 14.28 5.03 31.26
CA LYS A 86 14.81 4.17 30.20
C LYS A 86 13.87 3.00 29.96
N PHE A 87 13.77 2.57 28.70
CA PHE A 87 12.96 1.44 28.23
C PHE A 87 13.78 0.59 27.26
N GLU A 88 13.56 -0.72 27.25
CA GLU A 88 13.97 -1.58 26.15
C GLU A 88 13.10 -1.30 24.91
N PHE A 89 13.62 -1.53 23.70
CA PHE A 89 12.83 -1.35 22.48
C PHE A 89 11.64 -2.33 22.45
N GLY A 90 10.43 -1.78 22.33
CA GLY A 90 9.21 -2.53 22.52
C GLY A 90 8.02 -1.66 22.87
N TYR A 91 6.96 -2.33 23.31
CA TYR A 91 5.69 -1.73 23.69
C TYR A 91 5.45 -1.97 25.17
N HIS A 92 5.28 -0.89 25.92
CA HIS A 92 5.16 -0.93 27.37
C HIS A 92 3.85 -0.29 27.81
N GLN A 93 3.24 -0.81 28.87
CA GLN A 93 2.12 -0.20 29.56
C GLN A 93 2.63 0.25 30.93
N ILE A 94 2.49 1.54 31.22
CA ILE A 94 2.92 2.12 32.49
C ILE A 94 1.82 3.02 33.05
N GLU A 95 1.89 3.29 34.35
CA GLU A 95 1.07 4.31 34.97
C GLU A 95 1.89 5.60 35.20
N ILE A 96 1.27 6.75 34.96
CA ILE A 96 1.77 8.07 35.34
C ILE A 96 0.61 8.84 35.97
N LYS A 97 0.78 9.30 37.22
CA LYS A 97 -0.23 10.10 37.96
C LYS A 97 -1.63 9.47 38.03
N GLY A 98 -1.75 8.15 38.18
CA GLY A 98 -3.04 7.45 38.20
C GLY A 98 -3.71 7.29 36.83
N GLN A 99 -2.98 7.49 35.73
CA GLN A 99 -3.48 7.30 34.37
C GLN A 99 -2.54 6.32 33.63
N GLU A 100 -3.12 5.31 32.99
CA GLU A 100 -2.38 4.40 32.10
C GLU A 100 -1.91 5.15 30.85
N THR A 101 -0.69 4.84 30.39
CA THR A 101 -0.19 5.27 29.09
C THR A 101 0.61 4.16 28.41
N PHE A 102 0.51 4.11 27.09
CA PHE A 102 1.21 3.16 26.23
C PHE A 102 2.50 3.78 25.71
N VAL A 103 3.65 3.27 26.13
CA VAL A 103 4.96 3.76 25.69
C VAL A 103 5.47 2.91 24.53
N ILE A 104 5.66 3.56 23.38
CA ILE A 104 6.32 2.98 22.22
C ILE A 104 7.80 3.34 22.32
N SER A 105 8.64 2.38 22.71
CA SER A 105 10.08 2.58 22.73
C SER A 105 10.70 2.06 21.45
N ALA A 106 11.30 2.96 20.67
CA ALA A 106 11.75 2.68 19.32
C ALA A 106 13.11 3.33 19.03
N PRO A 107 13.95 2.73 18.16
CA PRO A 107 15.10 3.41 17.61
C PRO A 107 14.64 4.59 16.75
N THR A 108 15.34 5.72 16.80
CA THR A 108 14.99 6.92 16.02
C THR A 108 15.01 6.68 14.51
N LYS A 109 15.82 5.74 14.04
CA LYS A 109 15.96 5.37 12.62
C LYS A 109 15.42 3.97 12.38
N ALA A 110 14.69 3.80 11.28
CA ALA A 110 14.35 2.51 10.71
C ALA A 110 15.62 1.72 10.35
N TYR A 111 15.47 0.40 10.24
CA TYR A 111 16.48 -0.45 9.63
C TYR A 111 16.51 -0.22 8.12
N PHE A 112 17.63 -0.48 7.46
CA PHE A 112 17.68 -0.55 6.00
C PHE A 112 18.67 -1.62 5.54
N PRO A 113 18.20 -2.69 4.88
CA PRO A 113 19.07 -3.67 4.26
C PRO A 113 19.59 -3.08 2.96
N LEU A 114 20.89 -2.82 2.92
CA LEU A 114 21.65 -2.99 1.69
C LEU A 114 22.55 -4.21 1.88
N PRO A 115 22.85 -4.97 0.81
CA PRO A 115 23.87 -6.00 0.86
C PRO A 115 25.19 -5.36 1.33
N VAL A 116 25.59 -5.69 2.56
CA VAL A 116 26.97 -5.49 2.97
C VAL A 116 27.73 -6.63 2.34
N GLY A 117 28.63 -6.35 1.39
CA GLY A 117 29.56 -7.35 0.89
C GLY A 117 30.30 -8.00 2.06
N GLU A 118 30.58 -9.30 1.98
CA GLU A 118 30.95 -10.11 3.15
C GLU A 118 32.04 -9.47 4.03
N GLY A 119 31.70 -9.30 5.32
CA GLY A 119 32.53 -8.61 6.29
C GLY A 119 32.03 -8.84 7.70
N GLY A 120 32.31 -10.05 8.23
CA GLY A 120 31.98 -10.41 9.60
C GLY A 120 32.84 -9.66 10.62
N ALA A 121 32.22 -9.31 11.76
CA ALA A 121 32.82 -8.75 12.99
C ALA A 121 33.60 -7.41 12.88
N PRO A 122 33.58 -6.57 13.93
CA PRO A 122 34.18 -5.23 13.88
C PRO A 122 35.70 -5.28 14.13
N SER A 123 36.49 -5.53 13.10
CA SER A 123 37.93 -5.22 13.12
C SER A 123 38.34 -4.31 11.95
N ALA A 124 39.29 -3.42 12.19
CA ALA A 124 39.52 -2.26 11.32
C ALA A 124 40.47 -2.57 10.15
N ARG A 125 39.91 -2.74 8.95
CA ARG A 125 40.48 -2.22 7.69
C ARG A 125 39.37 -2.07 6.65
N ARG A 126 38.99 -0.81 6.38
CA ARG A 126 37.80 -0.47 5.58
C ARG A 126 38.10 -0.41 4.09
N VAL A 127 37.42 -1.23 3.31
CA VAL A 127 37.09 -0.93 1.90
C VAL A 127 35.57 -0.68 1.83
N ARG A 128 35.14 0.40 1.17
CA ARG A 128 33.73 0.84 1.11
C ARG A 128 33.27 1.02 -0.34
N VAL A 129 32.56 0.02 -0.88
CA VAL A 129 31.81 -0.02 -2.16
C VAL A 129 30.71 -1.09 -1.99
N SER A 130 29.47 -1.01 -2.47
CA SER A 130 28.65 0.10 -3.00
C SER A 130 27.33 0.14 -2.20
N GLN A 131 26.71 1.31 -1.99
CA GLN A 131 25.39 1.42 -1.32
C GLN A 131 24.22 1.54 -2.30
N ARG A 132 24.37 1.13 -3.56
CA ARG A 132 23.44 1.48 -4.62
C ARG A 132 23.09 0.27 -5.48
N CYS A 133 21.95 -0.37 -5.27
CA CYS A 133 21.52 -1.48 -6.11
C CYS A 133 20.54 -1.03 -7.21
N TRP A 134 20.10 -2.00 -8.00
CA TRP A 134 18.97 -1.86 -8.93
C TRP A 134 18.06 -3.09 -8.86
N GLY A 135 16.89 -2.96 -9.46
CA GLY A 135 15.91 -4.02 -9.53
C GLY A 135 14.72 -3.69 -10.40
N ILE A 136 13.71 -4.55 -10.33
CA ILE A 136 12.50 -4.49 -11.17
C ILE A 136 11.24 -4.26 -10.35
N PHE A 137 10.25 -3.63 -10.97
CA PHE A 137 8.86 -3.63 -10.53
C PHE A 137 8.01 -4.39 -11.54
N ALA A 138 7.19 -5.33 -11.06
CA ALA A 138 6.28 -6.11 -11.88
C ALA A 138 4.92 -6.32 -11.18
N SER A 139 3.84 -6.17 -11.93
CA SER A 139 2.49 -6.50 -11.46
C SER A 139 2.26 -8.01 -11.61
N ILE A 140 2.33 -8.81 -10.52
CA ILE A 140 2.33 -10.29 -10.63
C ILE A 140 1.14 -10.83 -11.45
N TYR A 141 -0.07 -10.29 -11.25
CA TYR A 141 -1.27 -10.73 -11.99
C TYR A 141 -1.10 -10.67 -13.52
N SER A 142 -0.27 -9.74 -14.00
CA SER A 142 -0.10 -9.46 -15.43
C SER A 142 0.92 -10.38 -16.11
N LEU A 143 1.69 -11.15 -15.33
CA LEU A 143 2.62 -12.15 -15.82
C LEU A 143 1.88 -13.33 -16.47
N HIS A 144 2.62 -14.08 -17.28
CA HIS A 144 2.21 -15.36 -17.86
C HIS A 144 3.46 -16.12 -18.29
N SER A 145 3.35 -17.45 -18.23
CA SER A 145 4.36 -18.41 -18.65
C SER A 145 3.70 -19.55 -19.43
N LYS A 146 4.50 -20.47 -19.97
CA LYS A 146 3.98 -21.74 -20.52
C LYS A 146 3.30 -22.59 -19.44
N ARG A 147 3.85 -22.57 -18.22
CA ARG A 147 3.26 -23.24 -17.04
C ARG A 147 1.93 -22.60 -16.68
N ASN A 148 1.85 -21.27 -16.67
CA ASN A 148 0.68 -20.51 -16.24
C ASN A 148 0.31 -19.41 -17.26
N PRO A 149 -0.46 -19.75 -18.31
CA PRO A 149 -0.82 -18.80 -19.37
C PRO A 149 -1.94 -17.82 -18.98
N SER A 150 -2.67 -18.09 -17.89
CA SER A 150 -3.93 -17.43 -17.57
C SER A 150 -3.77 -16.18 -16.70
N ALA A 151 -2.95 -16.20 -15.64
CA ALA A 151 -2.55 -15.01 -14.85
C ALA A 151 -1.46 -15.38 -13.84
N GLY A 152 -0.43 -14.54 -13.70
CA GLY A 152 0.75 -14.88 -12.91
C GLY A 152 0.52 -15.19 -11.43
N ASP A 153 1.36 -16.07 -10.90
CA ASP A 153 1.41 -16.46 -9.48
C ASP A 153 2.82 -16.22 -8.86
N LEU A 154 3.03 -16.64 -7.62
CA LEU A 154 4.32 -16.45 -6.93
C LEU A 154 5.50 -17.16 -7.62
N THR A 155 5.28 -18.28 -8.31
CA THR A 155 6.33 -19.00 -9.05
C THR A 155 6.70 -18.27 -10.34
N ASP A 156 5.72 -17.65 -11.02
CA ASP A 156 5.98 -16.78 -12.16
C ASP A 156 6.82 -15.56 -11.73
N PHE A 157 6.53 -14.98 -10.57
CA PHE A 157 7.35 -13.90 -10.02
C PHE A 157 8.75 -14.37 -9.61
N GLU A 158 8.87 -15.54 -8.98
CA GLU A 158 10.16 -16.16 -8.63
C GLU A 158 11.07 -16.35 -9.85
N HIS A 159 10.53 -16.82 -10.97
CA HIS A 159 11.29 -16.94 -12.22
C HIS A 159 11.77 -15.59 -12.77
N LEU A 160 11.02 -14.52 -12.52
CA LEU A 160 11.39 -13.17 -12.93
C LEU A 160 12.45 -12.57 -11.99
N MET A 161 12.37 -12.86 -10.69
CA MET A 161 13.41 -12.53 -9.71
C MET A 161 14.74 -13.21 -10.05
N ASP A 162 14.68 -14.50 -10.41
CA ASP A 162 15.85 -15.26 -10.84
C ASP A 162 16.49 -14.67 -12.10
N TRP A 163 15.70 -14.33 -13.13
CA TRP A 163 16.21 -13.66 -14.34
C TRP A 163 16.82 -12.27 -14.05
N MET A 164 16.20 -11.46 -13.19
CA MET A 164 16.74 -10.15 -12.82
C MET A 164 18.07 -10.27 -12.06
N HIS A 165 18.21 -11.31 -11.25
CA HIS A 165 19.43 -11.63 -10.52
C HIS A 165 20.55 -12.18 -11.41
N GLU A 166 20.21 -12.97 -12.44
CA GLU A 166 21.15 -13.37 -13.51
C GLU A 166 21.78 -12.15 -14.23
N LEU A 167 21.15 -10.98 -14.17
CA LEU A 167 21.65 -9.70 -14.72
C LEU A 167 22.34 -8.80 -13.67
N GLY A 168 22.59 -9.30 -12.46
CA GLY A 168 23.25 -8.54 -11.38
C GLY A 168 22.33 -7.55 -10.64
N GLY A 169 21.01 -7.66 -10.79
CA GLY A 169 20.05 -6.95 -9.94
C GLY A 169 19.81 -7.66 -8.61
N SER A 170 19.23 -6.94 -7.64
CA SER A 170 18.95 -7.51 -6.32
C SER A 170 17.62 -7.10 -5.70
N VAL A 171 16.79 -6.26 -6.33
CA VAL A 171 15.49 -5.85 -5.78
C VAL A 171 14.33 -6.29 -6.69
N ALA A 172 13.29 -6.88 -6.11
CA ALA A 172 12.09 -7.26 -6.83
C ALA A 172 10.85 -6.70 -6.13
N ALA A 173 10.20 -5.74 -6.78
CA ALA A 173 9.01 -5.07 -6.29
C ALA A 173 7.73 -5.53 -7.00
N THR A 174 6.63 -5.50 -6.26
CA THR A 174 5.29 -5.78 -6.80
C THR A 174 4.24 -4.91 -6.12
N LEU A 175 3.06 -4.85 -6.73
CA LEU A 175 1.81 -4.36 -6.15
C LEU A 175 1.42 -5.16 -4.88
N PRO A 176 0.52 -4.62 -4.03
CA PRO A 176 0.00 -5.32 -2.87
C PRO A 176 -0.52 -6.73 -3.18
N LEU A 177 -0.08 -7.72 -2.40
CA LEU A 177 -0.45 -9.14 -2.56
C LEU A 177 -1.59 -9.58 -1.62
N LEU A 178 -2.39 -8.61 -1.20
CA LEU A 178 -3.42 -8.75 -0.17
C LEU A 178 -4.73 -9.32 -0.72
N GLY A 179 -5.48 -10.00 0.16
CA GLY A 179 -6.77 -10.59 -0.18
C GLY A 179 -7.71 -9.57 -0.81
N ALA A 180 -8.32 -9.90 -1.96
CA ALA A 180 -9.19 -9.01 -2.74
C ALA A 180 -10.56 -9.64 -2.97
N PHE A 181 -11.50 -8.86 -3.50
CA PHE A 181 -12.84 -9.32 -3.84
C PHE A 181 -12.88 -9.72 -5.33
N LEU A 182 -12.72 -11.01 -5.63
CA LEU A 182 -12.53 -11.51 -7.00
C LEU A 182 -13.73 -12.31 -7.57
N ASP A 183 -14.89 -12.23 -6.94
CA ASP A 183 -16.14 -12.89 -7.38
C ASP A 183 -17.34 -11.95 -7.19
N GLU A 184 -18.18 -12.10 -6.14
CA GLU A 184 -19.21 -11.13 -5.75
C GLU A 184 -19.12 -10.82 -4.24
N PRO A 185 -18.75 -9.58 -3.85
CA PRO A 185 -18.47 -8.43 -4.71
C PRO A 185 -17.20 -8.61 -5.57
N PHE A 186 -17.02 -7.71 -6.54
CA PHE A 186 -15.84 -7.66 -7.41
C PHE A 186 -15.13 -6.31 -7.35
N ASP A 187 -13.93 -6.32 -6.80
CA ASP A 187 -12.95 -5.25 -6.88
C ASP A 187 -11.55 -5.90 -6.94
N PRO A 188 -10.90 -5.95 -8.12
CA PRO A 188 -9.57 -6.51 -8.29
C PRO A 188 -8.46 -5.52 -7.94
N SER A 189 -8.76 -4.30 -7.48
CA SER A 189 -7.75 -3.28 -7.16
C SER A 189 -6.88 -3.71 -5.97
N PRO A 190 -5.54 -3.78 -6.13
CA PRO A 190 -4.62 -4.03 -5.02
C PRO A 190 -4.67 -2.97 -3.91
N TYR A 191 -5.19 -1.76 -4.22
CA TYR A 191 -5.35 -0.65 -3.27
C TYR A 191 -6.74 -0.60 -2.62
N SER A 192 -7.64 -1.49 -3.02
CA SER A 192 -8.93 -1.76 -2.38
C SER A 192 -9.01 -3.20 -1.85
N PRO A 193 -8.07 -3.65 -1.00
CA PRO A 193 -8.06 -5.03 -0.54
C PRO A 193 -9.23 -5.32 0.41
N ALA A 194 -9.70 -6.56 0.39
CA ALA A 194 -10.65 -7.12 1.34
C ALA A 194 -10.06 -7.25 2.76
N THR A 195 -8.73 -7.15 2.91
CA THR A 195 -8.02 -7.12 4.20
C THR A 195 -6.55 -6.72 4.04
N ARG A 196 -5.93 -6.06 5.04
CA ARG A 196 -4.46 -5.89 5.12
C ARG A 196 -3.75 -6.93 6.00
N LEU A 197 -4.52 -7.85 6.58
CA LEU A 197 -4.05 -8.85 7.54
C LEU A 197 -3.79 -10.23 6.89
N PHE A 198 -4.30 -10.46 5.68
CA PHE A 198 -4.23 -11.75 4.98
C PHE A 198 -4.01 -11.60 3.47
N TRP A 199 -3.60 -12.67 2.82
CA TRP A 199 -3.02 -12.67 1.48
C TRP A 199 -4.03 -13.03 0.40
N ASN A 200 -3.68 -12.77 -0.87
CA ASN A 200 -4.54 -13.12 -2.00
C ASN A 200 -4.32 -14.55 -2.45
N GLU A 201 -5.35 -15.39 -2.31
CA GLU A 201 -5.35 -16.76 -2.81
C GLU A 201 -5.17 -16.85 -4.35
N PHE A 202 -5.41 -15.76 -5.09
CA PHE A 202 -5.15 -15.66 -6.53
C PHE A 202 -3.69 -15.98 -6.91
N TYR A 203 -2.72 -15.63 -6.05
CA TYR A 203 -1.29 -15.83 -6.33
C TYR A 203 -0.74 -17.20 -5.93
N ILE A 204 -1.61 -18.15 -5.50
CA ILE A 204 -1.19 -19.53 -5.22
C ILE A 204 -0.80 -20.22 -6.54
N ASP A 205 0.40 -20.79 -6.59
CA ASP A 205 0.79 -21.80 -7.57
C ASP A 205 0.18 -23.15 -7.15
N LEU A 206 -0.77 -23.64 -7.92
CA LEU A 206 -1.45 -24.92 -7.66
C LEU A 206 -0.50 -26.12 -7.77
N GLU A 207 0.48 -26.05 -8.66
CA GLU A 207 1.39 -27.16 -8.97
C GLU A 207 2.46 -27.35 -7.87
N ARG A 208 2.64 -26.33 -7.01
CA ARG A 208 3.49 -26.37 -5.81
C ARG A 208 2.75 -26.66 -4.49
N VAL A 209 1.45 -26.96 -4.52
CA VAL A 209 0.73 -27.36 -3.31
C VAL A 209 1.07 -28.83 -2.98
N PRO A 210 1.56 -29.18 -1.78
CA PRO A 210 2.01 -30.56 -1.49
C PRO A 210 0.94 -31.64 -1.66
N GLU A 211 -0.34 -31.29 -1.49
CA GLU A 211 -1.49 -32.15 -1.70
C GLU A 211 -1.88 -32.33 -3.20
N PHE A 212 -1.21 -31.63 -4.13
CA PHE A 212 -1.50 -31.66 -5.56
C PHE A 212 -0.94 -32.90 -6.25
N ALA A 213 -1.83 -33.73 -6.80
CA ALA A 213 -1.49 -35.02 -7.42
C ALA A 213 -1.45 -34.99 -8.96
N GLY A 214 -1.09 -33.85 -9.57
CA GLY A 214 -0.94 -33.69 -11.03
C GLY A 214 -2.23 -33.62 -11.85
N ALA A 215 -3.30 -34.32 -11.44
CA ALA A 215 -4.59 -34.28 -12.11
C ALA A 215 -5.35 -32.97 -11.81
N ILE A 216 -5.48 -32.10 -12.81
CA ILE A 216 -6.28 -30.88 -12.72
C ILE A 216 -7.71 -31.15 -13.24
N PRO A 217 -8.75 -31.12 -12.38
CA PRO A 217 -10.12 -31.26 -12.83
C PRO A 217 -10.62 -29.99 -13.52
N GLY A 218 -10.83 -30.06 -14.84
CA GLY A 218 -11.48 -29.02 -15.65
C GLY A 218 -10.54 -28.19 -16.53
N GLU A 219 -11.12 -27.51 -17.51
CA GLU A 219 -10.38 -26.69 -18.47
C GLU A 219 -9.82 -25.42 -17.83
N ARG A 220 -8.57 -25.09 -18.18
CA ARG A 220 -7.90 -23.88 -17.73
C ARG A 220 -8.39 -22.68 -18.56
N PRO A 221 -8.74 -21.53 -17.95
CA PRO A 221 -9.20 -20.35 -18.68
C PRO A 221 -8.20 -19.91 -19.77
N PRO A 222 -8.68 -19.60 -20.99
CA PRO A 222 -7.81 -19.26 -22.12
C PRO A 222 -7.08 -17.95 -21.90
N LYS A 223 -5.92 -17.79 -22.56
CA LYS A 223 -5.11 -16.57 -22.49
C LYS A 223 -5.77 -15.42 -23.27
N THR A 224 -6.24 -14.44 -22.53
CA THR A 224 -6.85 -13.19 -23.00
C THR A 224 -5.89 -11.99 -22.92
N LYS A 225 -6.22 -10.88 -23.60
CA LYS A 225 -5.49 -9.59 -23.50
C LYS A 225 -5.59 -8.95 -22.10
N LEU A 226 -6.75 -9.11 -21.45
CA LEU A 226 -7.03 -8.66 -20.09
C LEU A 226 -7.23 -9.88 -19.19
N VAL A 227 -6.59 -9.88 -18.02
CA VAL A 227 -6.80 -10.88 -16.97
C VAL A 227 -8.29 -10.95 -16.61
N ASP A 228 -8.82 -12.17 -16.68
CA ASP A 228 -10.14 -12.51 -16.20
C ASP A 228 -10.01 -13.14 -14.81
N TYR A 229 -10.08 -12.28 -13.79
CA TYR A 229 -9.97 -12.70 -12.40
C TYR A 229 -11.06 -13.69 -12.00
N ARG A 230 -12.30 -13.53 -12.50
CA ARG A 230 -13.43 -14.41 -12.15
C ARG A 230 -13.23 -15.79 -12.75
N ALA A 231 -12.87 -15.90 -14.02
CA ALA A 231 -12.59 -17.19 -14.65
C ALA A 231 -11.38 -17.89 -14.00
N VAL A 232 -10.28 -17.17 -13.75
CA VAL A 232 -9.09 -17.73 -13.09
C VAL A 232 -9.39 -18.16 -11.66
N MET A 233 -10.11 -17.37 -10.88
CA MET A 233 -10.51 -17.76 -9.52
C MET A 233 -11.49 -18.92 -9.49
N THR A 234 -12.44 -19.00 -10.43
CA THR A 234 -13.37 -20.14 -10.53
C THR A 234 -12.60 -21.45 -10.74
N TYR A 235 -11.63 -21.43 -11.65
CA TYR A 235 -10.72 -22.55 -11.91
C TYR A 235 -9.84 -22.88 -10.69
N LYS A 236 -9.12 -21.90 -10.12
CA LYS A 236 -8.24 -22.13 -8.96
C LYS A 236 -9.03 -22.62 -7.73
N ARG A 237 -10.20 -22.03 -7.45
CA ARG A 237 -11.07 -22.37 -6.31
C ARG A 237 -11.54 -23.82 -6.37
N ARG A 238 -12.08 -24.27 -7.51
CA ARG A 238 -12.49 -25.68 -7.71
C ARG A 238 -11.38 -26.68 -7.35
N ILE A 239 -10.14 -26.37 -7.73
CA ILE A 239 -8.98 -27.23 -7.46
C ILE A 239 -8.62 -27.15 -5.98
N LEU A 240 -8.50 -25.94 -5.42
CA LEU A 240 -8.17 -25.72 -4.01
C LEU A 240 -9.21 -26.30 -3.04
N GLU A 241 -10.51 -26.30 -3.39
CA GLU A 241 -11.57 -26.95 -2.61
C GLU A 241 -11.40 -28.48 -2.58
N GLU A 242 -11.01 -29.11 -3.70
CA GLU A 242 -10.69 -30.53 -3.75
C GLU A 242 -9.40 -30.86 -2.96
N LEU A 243 -8.36 -30.01 -3.04
CA LEU A 243 -7.14 -30.16 -2.23
C LEU A 243 -7.45 -30.01 -0.73
N THR A 244 -8.27 -29.02 -0.37
CA THR A 244 -8.80 -28.82 0.99
C THR A 244 -9.52 -30.08 1.48
N ARG A 245 -10.42 -30.64 0.65
CA ARG A 245 -11.18 -31.87 0.99
C ARG A 245 -10.23 -33.04 1.25
N ARG A 246 -9.23 -33.26 0.38
CA ARG A 246 -8.21 -34.32 0.56
C ARG A 246 -7.44 -34.12 1.87
N PHE A 247 -6.93 -32.90 2.10
CA PHE A 247 -6.19 -32.56 3.31
C PHE A 247 -7.02 -32.85 4.58
N PHE A 248 -8.27 -32.40 4.67
CA PHE A 248 -9.08 -32.60 5.86
C PHE A 248 -9.61 -34.04 6.04
N LEU A 249 -9.67 -34.86 4.98
CA LEU A 249 -10.06 -36.27 5.09
C LEU A 249 -8.90 -37.17 5.55
N GLN A 250 -7.70 -36.98 5.02
CA GLN A 250 -6.52 -37.83 5.30
C GLN A 250 -5.24 -36.99 5.38
N PRO A 251 -5.09 -36.13 6.41
CA PRO A 251 -3.93 -35.25 6.51
C PRO A 251 -2.69 -36.05 6.93
N ALA A 252 -1.61 -35.93 6.15
CA ALA A 252 -0.31 -36.45 6.57
C ALA A 252 0.12 -35.81 7.91
N PRO A 253 0.64 -36.56 8.91
CA PRO A 253 0.84 -36.05 10.27
C PRO A 253 1.67 -34.77 10.36
N ARG A 254 2.73 -34.65 9.55
CA ARG A 254 3.57 -33.43 9.46
C ARG A 254 2.79 -32.22 8.91
N ARG A 255 1.95 -32.42 7.89
CA ARG A 255 1.09 -31.37 7.30
C ARG A 255 0.03 -30.92 8.29
N LEU A 256 -0.60 -31.84 9.04
CA LEU A 256 -1.55 -31.49 10.11
C LEU A 256 -0.89 -30.65 11.22
N GLN A 257 0.33 -31.00 11.63
CA GLN A 257 1.08 -30.24 12.63
C GLN A 257 1.43 -28.83 12.14
N ALA A 258 1.89 -28.70 10.88
CA ALA A 258 2.18 -27.42 10.26
C ALA A 258 0.93 -26.52 10.14
N PHE A 259 -0.21 -27.08 9.72
CA PHE A 259 -1.48 -26.36 9.67
C PHE A 259 -1.95 -25.90 11.07
N ARG A 260 -1.90 -26.78 12.07
CA ARG A 260 -2.24 -26.42 13.47
C ARG A 260 -1.35 -25.29 14.01
N LYS A 261 -0.05 -25.32 13.69
CA LYS A 261 0.90 -24.25 14.02
C LYS A 261 0.52 -22.93 13.32
N PHE A 262 0.21 -22.97 12.02
CA PHE A 262 -0.24 -21.80 11.27
C PHE A 262 -1.52 -21.17 11.88
N VAL A 263 -2.51 -21.98 12.27
CA VAL A 263 -3.73 -21.48 12.91
C VAL A 263 -3.42 -20.84 14.28
N ALA A 264 -2.59 -21.49 15.11
CA ALA A 264 -2.21 -20.98 16.42
C ALA A 264 -1.40 -19.67 16.38
N GLU A 265 -0.53 -19.50 15.37
CA GLU A 265 0.25 -18.27 15.18
C GLU A 265 -0.61 -17.10 14.67
N ASN A 266 -1.66 -17.37 13.90
CA ASN A 266 -2.47 -16.35 13.22
C ASN A 266 -3.83 -16.15 13.91
N LYS A 267 -3.83 -15.52 15.10
CA LYS A 267 -5.00 -15.35 16.01
C LYS A 267 -6.32 -14.82 15.41
N GLN A 268 -6.33 -14.24 14.21
CA GLN A 268 -7.54 -13.74 13.54
C GLN A 268 -7.98 -14.60 12.33
N ILE A 269 -7.25 -15.68 12.00
CA ILE A 269 -7.45 -16.42 10.74
C ILE A 269 -8.80 -17.13 10.67
N GLU A 270 -9.29 -17.67 11.79
CA GLU A 270 -10.61 -18.30 11.84
C GLU A 270 -11.73 -17.28 11.61
N ASN A 271 -11.68 -16.13 12.31
CA ASN A 271 -12.64 -15.04 12.12
C ASN A 271 -12.66 -14.53 10.67
N TYR A 272 -11.50 -14.48 10.00
CA TYR A 272 -11.40 -14.09 8.60
C TYR A 272 -11.97 -15.16 7.66
N ALA A 273 -11.67 -16.43 7.90
CA ALA A 273 -12.22 -17.54 7.12
C ALA A 273 -13.75 -17.65 7.27
N GLU A 274 -14.28 -17.41 8.47
CA GLU A 274 -15.72 -17.30 8.72
C GLU A 274 -16.33 -16.11 7.99
N PHE A 275 -15.71 -14.92 8.08
CA PHE A 275 -16.15 -13.75 7.34
C PHE A 275 -16.20 -14.01 5.83
N ARG A 276 -15.13 -14.58 5.24
CA ARG A 276 -15.06 -14.89 3.81
C ARG A 276 -16.10 -15.96 3.40
N ALA A 277 -16.34 -16.97 4.24
CA ALA A 277 -17.36 -17.98 4.00
C ALA A 277 -18.80 -17.44 4.10
N VAL A 278 -19.06 -16.45 4.97
CA VAL A 278 -20.32 -15.69 4.96
C VAL A 278 -20.42 -14.84 3.70
N THR A 279 -19.35 -14.17 3.26
CA THR A 279 -19.34 -13.42 1.99
C THR A 279 -19.72 -14.32 0.82
N ASP A 280 -19.10 -15.50 0.70
CA ASP A 280 -19.41 -16.48 -0.35
C ASP A 280 -20.90 -16.83 -0.38
N ARG A 281 -21.46 -17.23 0.77
CA ARG A 281 -22.85 -17.65 0.90
C ARG A 281 -23.86 -16.51 0.68
N ARG A 282 -23.48 -15.26 0.98
CA ARG A 282 -24.33 -14.08 0.79
C ARG A 282 -24.14 -13.42 -0.58
N ARG A 283 -23.04 -13.69 -1.30
CA ARG A 283 -22.59 -13.03 -2.54
C ARG A 283 -22.64 -11.50 -2.49
N LYS A 284 -22.33 -10.93 -1.32
CA LYS A 284 -22.42 -9.49 -1.03
C LYS A 284 -21.41 -9.09 0.03
N GLY A 285 -20.92 -7.85 -0.06
CA GLY A 285 -20.13 -7.22 1.00
C GLY A 285 -20.93 -7.04 2.30
N TRP A 286 -20.23 -6.91 3.43
CA TRP A 286 -20.87 -6.95 4.75
C TRP A 286 -21.86 -5.81 4.99
N THR A 287 -21.70 -4.66 4.35
CA THR A 287 -22.64 -3.51 4.48
C THR A 287 -24.05 -3.84 3.98
N ALA A 288 -24.19 -4.88 3.14
CA ALA A 288 -25.45 -5.39 2.63
C ALA A 288 -25.94 -6.70 3.29
N TRP A 289 -25.29 -7.15 4.38
CA TRP A 289 -25.74 -8.31 5.17
C TRP A 289 -26.90 -7.94 6.12
N PRO A 290 -27.67 -8.93 6.64
CA PRO A 290 -28.60 -8.70 7.74
C PRO A 290 -27.95 -8.02 8.96
N ALA A 291 -28.69 -7.12 9.63
CA ALA A 291 -28.17 -6.26 10.69
C ALA A 291 -27.52 -6.99 11.89
N GLY A 292 -27.86 -8.27 12.12
CA GLY A 292 -27.19 -9.11 13.13
C GLY A 292 -25.73 -9.40 12.76
N LEU A 293 -25.47 -9.80 11.51
CA LEU A 293 -24.12 -10.10 11.00
C LEU A 293 -23.28 -8.83 10.84
N GLN A 294 -23.93 -7.72 10.48
CA GLN A 294 -23.29 -6.41 10.47
C GLN A 294 -22.74 -6.01 11.85
N LYS A 295 -23.31 -6.50 12.96
CA LYS A 295 -22.87 -6.17 14.33
C LYS A 295 -21.67 -7.01 14.83
N GLY A 296 -20.98 -7.71 13.94
CA GLY A 296 -19.73 -8.42 14.26
C GLY A 296 -19.92 -9.79 14.92
N ARG A 297 -21.12 -10.38 14.82
CA ARG A 297 -21.45 -11.71 15.35
C ARG A 297 -21.75 -12.64 14.17
N LEU A 298 -20.91 -13.66 13.98
CA LEU A 298 -21.16 -14.76 13.04
C LEU A 298 -21.40 -16.03 13.86
N GLY A 299 -22.44 -16.79 13.51
CA GLY A 299 -22.70 -18.12 14.06
C GLY A 299 -22.36 -19.21 13.05
N ARG A 300 -22.22 -20.46 13.52
CA ARG A 300 -22.01 -21.63 12.65
C ARG A 300 -23.11 -21.84 11.59
N SER A 301 -24.29 -21.25 11.80
CA SER A 301 -25.40 -21.28 10.85
C SER A 301 -25.28 -20.28 9.70
N ASP A 302 -24.34 -19.33 9.74
CA ASP A 302 -24.23 -18.23 8.77
C ASP A 302 -23.33 -18.54 7.57
N TYR A 303 -22.47 -19.54 7.69
CA TYR A 303 -21.50 -19.97 6.68
C TYR A 303 -21.55 -21.49 6.47
N ASP A 304 -20.99 -21.95 5.35
CA ASP A 304 -20.77 -23.37 5.11
C ASP A 304 -19.38 -23.78 5.64
N GLU A 305 -19.32 -24.83 6.45
CA GLU A 305 -18.08 -25.28 7.11
C GLU A 305 -17.00 -25.70 6.09
N SER A 306 -17.40 -26.20 4.92
CA SER A 306 -16.51 -26.46 3.78
C SER A 306 -15.86 -25.17 3.25
N ALA A 307 -16.62 -24.09 3.12
CA ALA A 307 -16.11 -22.78 2.70
C ALA A 307 -15.18 -22.17 3.76
N LYS A 308 -15.50 -22.28 5.06
CA LYS A 308 -14.58 -21.88 6.15
C LYS A 308 -13.25 -22.64 6.03
N ARG A 309 -13.29 -23.96 5.85
CA ARG A 309 -12.09 -24.80 5.69
C ARG A 309 -11.28 -24.45 4.45
N TYR A 310 -11.95 -24.15 3.34
CA TYR A 310 -11.30 -23.66 2.12
C TYR A 310 -10.51 -22.37 2.39
N HIS A 311 -11.11 -21.36 3.03
CA HIS A 311 -10.41 -20.10 3.31
C HIS A 311 -9.26 -20.29 4.31
N LEU A 312 -9.42 -21.13 5.34
CA LEU A 312 -8.33 -21.49 6.25
C LEU A 312 -7.15 -22.15 5.52
N TYR A 313 -7.45 -23.13 4.65
CA TYR A 313 -6.44 -23.88 3.91
C TYR A 313 -5.75 -23.01 2.85
N ALA A 314 -6.51 -22.24 2.06
CA ALA A 314 -5.96 -21.32 1.06
C ALA A 314 -5.01 -20.29 1.67
N GLN A 315 -5.36 -19.72 2.84
CA GLN A 315 -4.49 -18.79 3.56
C GLN A 315 -3.23 -19.44 4.14
N TRP A 316 -3.30 -20.72 4.55
CA TRP A 316 -2.11 -21.48 4.93
C TRP A 316 -1.17 -21.69 3.74
N ILE A 317 -1.70 -22.13 2.60
CA ILE A 317 -0.93 -22.41 1.39
C ILE A 317 -0.26 -21.15 0.82
N ILE A 318 -0.98 -20.02 0.70
CA ILE A 318 -0.35 -18.77 0.22
C ILE A 318 0.73 -18.27 1.19
N GLN A 319 0.54 -18.41 2.50
CA GLN A 319 1.57 -18.02 3.49
C GLN A 319 2.80 -18.95 3.41
N GLU A 320 2.61 -20.25 3.16
CA GLU A 320 3.70 -21.20 2.92
C GLU A 320 4.48 -20.84 1.65
N GLN A 321 3.81 -20.50 0.55
CA GLN A 321 4.47 -20.09 -0.70
C GLN A 321 5.17 -18.72 -0.59
N LEU A 322 4.60 -17.76 0.13
CA LEU A 322 5.28 -16.49 0.44
C LEU A 322 6.53 -16.70 1.32
N ALA A 323 6.49 -17.63 2.28
CA ALA A 323 7.67 -17.99 3.07
C ALA A 323 8.77 -18.58 2.20
N MET A 324 8.44 -19.55 1.32
CA MET A 324 9.40 -20.14 0.38
C MET A 324 10.04 -19.10 -0.53
N LEU A 325 9.24 -18.18 -1.09
CA LEU A 325 9.74 -17.09 -1.93
C LEU A 325 10.68 -16.14 -1.16
N ALA A 326 10.27 -15.71 0.04
CA ALA A 326 11.05 -14.80 0.87
C ALA A 326 12.37 -15.42 1.35
N ASP A 327 12.38 -16.71 1.69
CA ASP A 327 13.59 -17.42 2.10
C ASP A 327 14.52 -17.72 0.92
N LYS A 328 13.98 -18.10 -0.25
CA LYS A 328 14.79 -18.21 -1.49
C LYS A 328 15.43 -16.87 -1.88
N ALA A 329 14.68 -15.78 -1.79
CA ALA A 329 15.21 -14.44 -2.04
C ALA A 329 16.37 -14.13 -1.06
N ARG A 330 16.17 -14.41 0.24
CA ARG A 330 17.17 -14.20 1.30
C ARG A 330 18.46 -15.01 1.06
N THR A 331 18.36 -16.29 0.68
CA THR A 331 19.56 -17.12 0.41
C THR A 331 20.33 -16.69 -0.83
N ARG A 332 19.71 -15.92 -1.73
CA ARG A 332 20.32 -15.33 -2.94
C ARG A 332 20.71 -13.85 -2.77
N ALA A 333 20.68 -13.33 -1.54
CA ALA A 333 20.89 -11.91 -1.24
C ALA A 333 19.97 -10.93 -2.02
N GLN A 334 18.79 -11.43 -2.43
CA GLN A 334 17.75 -10.64 -3.09
C GLN A 334 16.80 -10.01 -2.06
N VAL A 335 16.24 -8.86 -2.42
CA VAL A 335 15.34 -8.05 -1.61
C VAL A 335 13.94 -8.16 -2.20
N LEU A 336 13.07 -8.93 -1.53
CA LEU A 336 11.64 -8.89 -1.78
C LEU A 336 11.07 -7.56 -1.26
N TYR A 337 10.57 -6.75 -2.19
CA TYR A 337 10.03 -5.42 -1.93
C TYR A 337 8.50 -5.46 -2.07
N LEU A 338 7.80 -5.47 -0.92
CA LEU A 338 6.34 -5.50 -0.88
C LEU A 338 5.75 -4.09 -0.73
N ASP A 339 4.51 -3.93 -1.19
CA ASP A 339 3.76 -2.68 -1.10
C ASP A 339 2.59 -2.81 -0.13
N LEU A 340 2.37 -1.80 0.70
CA LEU A 340 1.34 -1.72 1.73
C LEU A 340 0.40 -0.55 1.42
N PRO A 341 -0.84 -0.82 0.96
CA PRO A 341 -1.77 0.22 0.54
C PRO A 341 -2.30 1.03 1.73
N LEU A 342 -2.54 2.32 1.48
CA LEU A 342 -3.16 3.25 2.43
C LEU A 342 -4.59 2.79 2.79
N GLY A 343 -5.34 2.37 1.77
CA GLY A 343 -6.76 2.05 1.82
C GLY A 343 -7.11 0.58 2.03
N LEU A 344 -8.43 0.33 1.99
CA LEU A 344 -9.14 -0.94 2.13
C LEU A 344 -10.46 -0.82 1.37
N HIS A 345 -10.98 -1.93 0.85
CA HIS A 345 -12.38 -1.93 0.41
C HIS A 345 -13.31 -1.62 1.60
N ARG A 346 -14.39 -0.85 1.40
CA ARG A 346 -15.33 -0.50 2.48
C ARG A 346 -15.96 -1.74 3.14
N ASP A 347 -16.22 -2.76 2.34
CA ASP A 347 -16.72 -4.08 2.76
C ASP A 347 -15.60 -5.04 3.19
N SER A 348 -14.41 -4.56 3.51
CA SER A 348 -13.30 -5.40 4.00
C SER A 348 -13.58 -6.05 5.36
N TYR A 349 -12.91 -7.17 5.61
CA TYR A 349 -12.85 -7.82 6.92
C TYR A 349 -12.36 -6.84 8.00
N ASP A 350 -11.37 -6.02 7.66
CA ASP A 350 -10.72 -5.09 8.58
C ASP A 350 -11.71 -4.03 9.08
N VAL A 351 -12.47 -3.40 8.17
CA VAL A 351 -13.52 -2.43 8.53
C VAL A 351 -14.69 -3.10 9.27
N TRP A 352 -15.01 -4.35 8.93
CA TRP A 352 -16.03 -5.12 9.66
C TRP A 352 -15.61 -5.43 11.10
N ARG A 353 -14.40 -5.97 11.28
CA ARG A 353 -13.84 -6.50 12.54
C ARG A 353 -13.40 -5.38 13.49
N TYR A 354 -12.69 -4.39 12.96
CA TYR A 354 -12.10 -3.28 13.71
C TYR A 354 -12.90 -1.99 13.53
N ARG A 355 -14.23 -2.08 13.34
CA ARG A 355 -15.08 -0.93 12.95
C ARG A 355 -14.87 0.33 13.80
N LYS A 356 -14.64 0.19 15.11
CA LYS A 356 -14.37 1.31 16.03
C LYS A 356 -13.11 2.11 15.69
N PHE A 357 -12.21 1.58 14.86
CA PHE A 357 -10.97 2.22 14.44
C PHE A 357 -11.11 2.95 13.11
N PHE A 358 -12.27 2.86 12.45
CA PHE A 358 -12.56 3.53 11.19
C PHE A 358 -13.69 4.54 11.39
N VAL A 359 -13.72 5.58 10.54
CA VAL A 359 -14.74 6.61 10.57
C VAL A 359 -15.69 6.40 9.38
N PRO A 360 -16.93 5.91 9.58
CA PRO A 360 -17.95 5.87 8.53
C PRO A 360 -18.50 7.27 8.25
N GLY A 361 -19.13 7.49 7.09
CA GLY A 361 -19.66 8.81 6.71
C GLY A 361 -18.62 9.75 6.08
N VAL A 362 -17.36 9.31 5.98
CA VAL A 362 -16.24 10.02 5.36
C VAL A 362 -15.35 9.02 4.61
N THR A 363 -14.72 9.45 3.52
CA THR A 363 -13.74 8.65 2.77
C THR A 363 -12.39 9.33 2.69
N GLY A 364 -11.32 8.54 2.56
CA GLY A 364 -10.00 9.04 2.21
C GLY A 364 -9.94 9.52 0.75
N GLY A 365 -9.13 10.55 0.49
CA GLY A 365 -8.96 11.10 -0.84
C GLY A 365 -7.75 12.04 -0.96
N ALA A 366 -7.74 12.84 -2.02
CA ALA A 366 -6.79 13.94 -2.23
C ALA A 366 -7.52 15.20 -2.72
N PRO A 367 -7.06 16.41 -2.32
CA PRO A 367 -7.60 17.66 -2.83
C PRO A 367 -7.26 17.83 -4.33
N PRO A 368 -7.94 18.76 -5.03
CA PRO A 368 -7.64 19.11 -6.42
C PRO A 368 -6.15 19.48 -6.65
N ASP A 369 -5.60 18.94 -7.74
CA ASP A 369 -4.22 19.21 -8.18
C ASP A 369 -4.14 19.46 -9.71
N PRO A 370 -2.97 19.85 -10.26
CA PRO A 370 -2.83 20.15 -11.70
C PRO A 370 -3.07 18.97 -12.66
N VAL A 371 -3.09 17.73 -12.16
CA VAL A 371 -3.38 16.50 -12.90
C VAL A 371 -4.82 16.03 -12.66
N PHE A 372 -5.32 16.17 -11.42
CA PHE A 372 -6.66 15.78 -10.98
C PHE A 372 -7.47 16.99 -10.51
N THR A 373 -8.03 17.72 -11.48
CA THR A 373 -8.68 19.03 -11.27
C THR A 373 -9.94 19.01 -10.40
N ARG A 374 -10.57 17.83 -10.20
CA ARG A 374 -11.74 17.62 -9.34
C ARG A 374 -11.40 17.04 -7.95
N GLY A 375 -10.11 16.87 -7.65
CA GLY A 375 -9.65 16.05 -6.52
C GLY A 375 -9.86 14.56 -6.80
N GLN A 376 -9.61 13.74 -5.78
CA GLN A 376 -9.78 12.28 -5.86
C GLN A 376 -10.51 11.77 -4.62
N ASN A 377 -11.48 10.89 -4.80
CA ASN A 377 -12.09 10.12 -3.73
C ASN A 377 -11.65 8.66 -3.87
N TRP A 378 -10.99 8.11 -2.86
CA TRP A 378 -10.44 6.75 -2.88
C TRP A 378 -11.37 5.71 -2.23
N GLY A 379 -12.58 6.11 -1.82
CA GLY A 379 -13.68 5.20 -1.44
C GLY A 379 -13.52 4.44 -0.11
N PHE A 380 -12.33 4.42 0.50
CA PHE A 380 -12.10 3.74 1.77
C PHE A 380 -12.43 4.62 2.98
N PRO A 381 -13.00 4.07 4.07
CA PRO A 381 -13.19 4.82 5.31
C PRO A 381 -11.81 5.02 6.01
N PRO A 382 -11.44 6.24 6.40
CA PRO A 382 -10.17 6.52 7.06
C PRO A 382 -10.15 5.97 8.49
N MET A 383 -8.95 5.76 9.04
CA MET A 383 -8.82 5.36 10.44
C MET A 383 -9.07 6.56 11.38
N ASN A 384 -9.66 6.33 12.54
CA ASN A 384 -9.87 7.36 13.56
C ASN A 384 -8.55 7.55 14.35
N PRO A 385 -7.87 8.71 14.25
CA PRO A 385 -6.55 8.90 14.85
C PRO A 385 -6.55 8.80 16.38
N GLU A 386 -7.66 9.13 17.04
CA GLU A 386 -7.78 8.99 18.49
C GLU A 386 -8.07 7.53 18.90
N ALA A 387 -8.95 6.83 18.16
CA ALA A 387 -9.23 5.42 18.43
C ALA A 387 -7.99 4.54 18.24
N MET A 388 -7.13 4.85 17.27
CA MET A 388 -5.84 4.17 17.08
C MET A 388 -4.94 4.29 18.31
N ARG A 389 -4.84 5.49 18.91
CA ARG A 389 -4.08 5.75 20.15
C ARG A 389 -4.64 4.95 21.32
N LEU A 390 -5.96 5.08 21.55
CA LEU A 390 -6.64 4.45 22.69
C LEU A 390 -6.61 2.92 22.64
N ASN A 391 -6.58 2.33 21.45
CA ASN A 391 -6.44 0.88 21.24
C ASN A 391 -4.99 0.47 20.93
N ARG A 392 -4.01 1.30 21.36
CA ARG A 392 -2.58 0.95 21.41
C ARG A 392 -2.01 0.51 20.06
N TYR A 393 -2.58 1.05 18.97
CA TYR A 393 -2.24 0.74 17.58
C TYR A 393 -2.32 -0.74 17.20
N GLU A 394 -3.12 -1.57 17.89
CA GLU A 394 -3.11 -3.04 17.71
C GLU A 394 -3.25 -3.48 16.24
N TYR A 395 -4.11 -2.80 15.49
CA TYR A 395 -4.40 -3.10 14.09
C TYR A 395 -3.28 -2.65 13.14
N VAL A 396 -2.67 -1.48 13.39
CA VAL A 396 -1.53 -0.96 12.62
C VAL A 396 -0.32 -1.88 12.78
N ILE A 397 -0.03 -2.27 14.02
CA ILE A 397 1.04 -3.21 14.35
C ILE A 397 0.76 -4.57 13.68
N ALA A 398 -0.51 -5.04 13.68
CA ALA A 398 -0.87 -6.31 13.04
C ALA A 398 -0.64 -6.32 11.52
N PHE A 399 -1.09 -5.31 10.76
CA PHE A 399 -0.87 -5.30 9.31
C PHE A 399 0.60 -5.06 8.93
N LEU A 400 1.35 -4.26 9.71
CA LEU A 400 2.78 -4.09 9.47
C LEU A 400 3.52 -5.42 9.66
N ARG A 401 3.23 -6.14 10.76
CA ARG A 401 3.81 -7.47 11.02
C ARG A 401 3.48 -8.48 9.94
N ASN A 402 2.27 -8.46 9.38
CA ASN A 402 1.91 -9.33 8.27
C ASN A 402 2.91 -9.16 7.10
N HIS A 403 3.12 -7.93 6.64
CA HIS A 403 4.01 -7.64 5.51
C HIS A 403 5.50 -7.87 5.83
N LEU A 404 5.94 -7.39 6.99
CA LEU A 404 7.35 -7.42 7.40
C LEU A 404 7.88 -8.85 7.68
N ARG A 405 7.01 -9.85 7.90
CA ARG A 405 7.40 -11.27 7.97
C ARG A 405 8.08 -11.78 6.69
N PHE A 406 7.74 -11.23 5.52
CA PHE A 406 8.23 -11.68 4.21
C PHE A 406 9.09 -10.63 3.51
N ALA A 407 8.74 -9.35 3.65
CA ALA A 407 9.46 -8.25 3.03
C ALA A 407 10.88 -8.08 3.59
N ARG A 408 11.82 -7.73 2.70
CA ARG A 408 13.10 -7.07 3.08
C ARG A 408 13.03 -5.57 2.85
N LEU A 409 12.07 -5.09 2.07
CA LEU A 409 11.77 -3.67 1.87
C LEU A 409 10.24 -3.52 1.80
N ILE A 410 9.66 -2.52 2.47
CA ILE A 410 8.22 -2.22 2.41
C ILE A 410 7.98 -0.81 1.89
N ARG A 411 7.07 -0.65 0.92
CA ARG A 411 6.55 0.66 0.50
C ARG A 411 5.36 1.00 1.39
N ILE A 412 5.42 2.15 2.03
CA ILE A 412 4.27 2.78 2.66
C ILE A 412 3.65 3.69 1.60
N ASP A 413 2.53 3.24 1.04
CA ASP A 413 1.68 3.99 0.14
C ASP A 413 1.21 5.29 0.80
N HIS A 414 1.28 6.42 0.09
CA HIS A 414 0.90 7.74 0.57
C HIS A 414 1.44 8.07 1.98
N VAL A 415 2.78 8.13 2.14
CA VAL A 415 3.44 8.30 3.45
C VAL A 415 3.06 9.60 4.18
N MET A 416 2.48 10.56 3.46
CA MET A 416 1.83 11.75 4.03
C MET A 416 0.73 11.39 5.04
N GLY A 417 0.06 10.24 4.87
CA GLY A 417 -0.99 9.73 5.75
C GLY A 417 -0.55 9.49 7.20
N LEU A 418 0.75 9.40 7.46
CA LEU A 418 1.29 9.39 8.83
C LEU A 418 1.14 10.75 9.54
N HIS A 419 1.09 11.85 8.77
CA HIS A 419 0.97 13.22 9.27
C HIS A 419 -0.45 13.75 9.16
N ARG A 420 -1.10 13.52 8.02
CA ARG A 420 -2.49 13.93 7.76
C ARG A 420 -3.08 13.18 6.57
N LEU A 421 -4.39 12.99 6.58
CA LEU A 421 -5.14 12.45 5.45
C LEU A 421 -6.27 13.42 5.08
N TYR A 422 -6.54 13.57 3.78
CA TYR A 422 -7.65 14.39 3.28
C TYR A 422 -8.92 13.55 3.32
N TRP A 423 -9.92 14.01 4.06
CA TRP A 423 -11.19 13.33 4.30
C TRP A 423 -12.31 14.06 3.57
N ILE A 424 -13.09 13.32 2.79
CA ILE A 424 -14.23 13.82 2.03
C ILE A 424 -15.50 13.26 2.70
N PRO A 425 -16.39 14.10 3.26
CA PRO A 425 -17.69 13.64 3.76
C PRO A 425 -18.54 13.00 2.66
N GLU A 426 -19.29 11.96 3.01
CA GLU A 426 -20.28 11.37 2.12
C GLU A 426 -21.29 12.43 1.64
N GLY A 427 -21.61 12.41 0.34
CA GLY A 427 -22.46 13.40 -0.32
C GLY A 427 -21.74 14.66 -0.81
N LEU A 428 -20.48 14.91 -0.42
CA LEU A 428 -19.68 16.03 -0.92
C LEU A 428 -18.70 15.62 -2.04
N SER A 429 -18.31 16.59 -2.87
CA SER A 429 -17.36 16.43 -3.97
C SER A 429 -15.90 16.44 -3.50
N GLY A 430 -14.99 15.93 -4.35
CA GLY A 430 -13.56 15.78 -4.03
C GLY A 430 -12.79 17.07 -3.74
N ASP A 431 -13.34 18.24 -4.06
CA ASP A 431 -12.80 19.56 -3.70
C ASP A 431 -13.23 20.06 -2.31
N LYS A 432 -14.20 19.39 -1.68
CA LYS A 432 -14.84 19.81 -0.42
C LYS A 432 -14.32 19.09 0.82
N GLY A 433 -13.36 18.18 0.69
CA GLY A 433 -12.72 17.53 1.83
C GLY A 433 -11.85 18.46 2.67
N VAL A 434 -11.44 17.96 3.83
CA VAL A 434 -10.56 18.65 4.80
C VAL A 434 -9.44 17.72 5.26
N TYR A 435 -8.28 18.27 5.62
CA TYR A 435 -7.20 17.46 6.20
C TYR A 435 -7.47 17.18 7.69
N VAL A 436 -7.33 15.93 8.11
CA VAL A 436 -7.30 15.52 9.52
C VAL A 436 -5.89 15.04 9.86
N GLU A 437 -5.31 15.53 10.95
CA GLU A 437 -3.93 15.22 11.33
C GLU A 437 -3.83 13.93 12.14
N TYR A 438 -2.73 13.22 11.90
CA TYR A 438 -2.41 11.92 12.49
C TYR A 438 -1.17 12.05 13.40
N PRO A 439 -1.02 11.17 14.40
CA PRO A 439 0.09 11.21 15.35
C PRO A 439 1.39 10.67 14.73
N ALA A 440 2.03 11.50 13.89
CA ALA A 440 3.19 11.13 13.07
C ALA A 440 4.33 10.48 13.87
N ASP A 441 4.75 11.07 14.98
CA ASP A 441 5.87 10.55 15.79
C ASP A 441 5.59 9.12 16.31
N GLU A 442 4.36 8.82 16.71
CA GLU A 442 3.96 7.50 17.20
C GLU A 442 3.91 6.47 16.07
N LEU A 443 3.41 6.88 14.90
CA LEU A 443 3.39 6.03 13.71
C LEU A 443 4.81 5.77 13.18
N TYR A 444 5.70 6.77 13.19
CA TYR A 444 7.12 6.58 12.88
C TYR A 444 7.83 5.70 13.90
N ALA A 445 7.49 5.80 15.19
CA ALA A 445 8.06 4.93 16.23
C ALA A 445 7.67 3.46 15.99
N ILE A 446 6.40 3.19 15.65
CA ILE A 446 5.95 1.84 15.26
C ILE A 446 6.69 1.36 14.02
N LEU A 447 6.77 2.19 12.98
CA LEU A 447 7.46 1.85 11.74
C LEU A 447 8.94 1.51 11.99
N CYS A 448 9.68 2.34 12.74
CA CYS A 448 11.09 2.10 13.05
C CYS A 448 11.27 0.85 13.93
N LEU A 449 10.44 0.67 14.96
CA LEU A 449 10.50 -0.50 15.83
C LEU A 449 10.26 -1.81 15.07
N GLU A 450 9.17 -1.90 14.30
CA GLU A 450 8.86 -3.12 13.54
C GLU A 450 9.87 -3.34 12.39
N SER A 451 10.36 -2.27 11.73
CA SER A 451 11.44 -2.34 10.75
C SER A 451 12.71 -3.00 11.29
N HIS A 452 13.13 -2.66 12.52
CA HIS A 452 14.25 -3.34 13.19
C HIS A 452 13.92 -4.77 13.60
N ARG A 453 12.74 -5.03 14.15
CA ARG A 453 12.32 -6.39 14.57
C ARG A 453 12.33 -7.40 13.43
N TYR A 454 12.02 -6.96 12.21
CA TYR A 454 11.99 -7.82 11.03
C TYR A 454 13.21 -7.67 10.11
N GLN A 455 14.12 -6.73 10.39
CA GLN A 455 15.27 -6.38 9.54
C GLN A 455 14.84 -6.07 8.09
N ALA A 456 13.88 -5.16 7.96
CA ALA A 456 13.30 -4.76 6.68
C ALA A 456 13.28 -3.24 6.54
N GLY A 457 13.68 -2.74 5.37
CA GLY A 457 13.75 -1.31 5.08
C GLY A 457 12.38 -0.70 4.81
N ILE A 458 12.28 0.63 4.93
CA ILE A 458 11.06 1.37 4.61
C ILE A 458 11.31 2.34 3.46
N VAL A 459 10.39 2.35 2.51
CA VAL A 459 10.25 3.38 1.47
C VAL A 459 8.93 4.11 1.72
N GLY A 460 8.98 5.42 1.90
CA GLY A 460 7.79 6.26 1.95
C GLY A 460 7.50 6.82 0.57
N GLU A 461 6.33 6.51 0.02
CA GLU A 461 5.86 7.20 -1.18
C GLU A 461 5.43 8.62 -0.82
N ASN A 462 6.14 9.60 -1.38
CA ASN A 462 6.06 11.01 -1.04
C ASN A 462 5.83 11.89 -2.29
N LEU A 463 4.83 11.54 -3.09
CA LEU A 463 4.42 12.21 -4.33
C LEU A 463 3.14 13.05 -4.06
N GLY A 464 2.74 13.87 -5.03
CA GLY A 464 1.58 14.77 -4.86
C GLY A 464 1.78 15.84 -3.78
N THR A 465 0.73 16.11 -2.99
CA THR A 465 0.70 17.22 -2.00
C THR A 465 1.43 16.87 -0.70
N VAL A 466 2.76 16.81 -0.78
CA VAL A 466 3.64 16.53 0.37
C VAL A 466 3.51 17.63 1.43
N ALA A 467 3.05 17.26 2.63
CA ALA A 467 2.94 18.19 3.74
C ALA A 467 4.31 18.68 4.24
N ALA A 468 4.34 19.87 4.83
CA ALA A 468 5.54 20.39 5.48
C ALA A 468 6.03 19.40 6.56
N GLY A 469 7.35 19.22 6.68
CA GLY A 469 7.94 18.28 7.63
C GLY A 469 8.07 16.83 7.13
N VAL A 470 7.20 16.32 6.24
CA VAL A 470 7.22 14.91 5.77
C VAL A 470 8.60 14.50 5.25
N ASN A 471 9.14 15.24 4.28
CA ASN A 471 10.47 14.94 3.71
C ASN A 471 11.61 15.00 4.76
N GLN A 472 11.48 15.84 5.79
CA GLN A 472 12.45 15.91 6.88
C GLN A 472 12.30 14.72 7.84
N ALA A 473 11.07 14.28 8.12
CA ALA A 473 10.81 13.10 8.92
C ALA A 473 11.37 11.83 8.25
N LEU A 474 11.21 11.66 6.92
CA LEU A 474 11.86 10.56 6.19
C LEU A 474 13.39 10.57 6.37
N VAL A 475 14.00 11.76 6.29
CA VAL A 475 15.44 11.98 6.53
C VAL A 475 15.86 11.70 7.98
N ASN A 476 15.02 12.03 8.96
CA ASN A 476 15.29 11.79 10.39
C ASN A 476 15.22 10.28 10.71
N HIS A 477 14.21 9.59 10.17
CA HIS A 477 13.91 8.18 10.45
C HIS A 477 14.59 7.18 9.49
N ASP A 478 15.46 7.63 8.59
CA ASP A 478 16.14 6.81 7.56
C ASP A 478 15.21 6.03 6.61
N ILE A 479 14.01 6.57 6.39
CA ILE A 479 13.05 6.06 5.43
C ILE A 479 13.41 6.63 4.05
N ARG A 480 13.47 5.76 3.03
CA ARG A 480 13.80 6.18 1.66
C ARG A 480 12.60 6.90 1.07
N ARG A 481 12.83 8.06 0.46
CA ARG A 481 11.81 8.72 -0.38
C ARG A 481 11.73 8.07 -1.76
N MET A 482 10.64 8.27 -2.48
CA MET A 482 10.59 8.01 -3.91
C MET A 482 11.12 9.22 -4.71
N TYR A 483 11.83 8.94 -5.81
CA TYR A 483 12.10 9.89 -6.88
C TYR A 483 11.49 9.31 -8.15
N VAL A 484 10.49 9.98 -8.72
CA VAL A 484 9.84 9.54 -9.95
C VAL A 484 10.10 10.57 -11.04
N THR A 485 10.78 10.15 -12.10
CA THR A 485 11.29 11.05 -13.15
C THR A 485 10.17 11.84 -13.83
N GLN A 486 9.03 11.19 -14.12
CA GLN A 486 7.86 11.85 -14.69
C GLN A 486 7.27 12.94 -13.75
N TYR A 487 7.19 12.70 -12.44
CA TYR A 487 6.71 13.71 -11.47
C TYR A 487 7.66 14.91 -11.36
N GLU A 488 8.97 14.69 -11.33
CA GLU A 488 9.96 15.79 -11.25
C GLU A 488 9.93 16.69 -12.50
N ILE A 489 9.61 16.11 -13.65
CA ILE A 489 9.33 16.85 -14.90
C ILE A 489 8.05 17.68 -14.77
N MET A 490 6.95 17.06 -14.34
CA MET A 490 5.62 17.69 -14.28
C MET A 490 5.52 18.75 -13.16
N GLY A 491 6.29 18.62 -12.09
CA GLY A 491 6.24 19.48 -10.90
C GLY A 491 6.71 20.92 -11.10
N ASN A 492 7.34 21.27 -12.23
CA ASN A 492 7.57 22.66 -12.62
C ASN A 492 7.22 22.92 -14.10
N PRO A 493 5.92 23.16 -14.39
CA PRO A 493 5.40 23.42 -15.73
C PRO A 493 6.12 24.52 -16.53
N GLY A 494 6.66 25.53 -15.86
CA GLY A 494 7.33 26.68 -16.49
C GLY A 494 8.83 26.48 -16.72
N LYS A 495 9.47 25.55 -16.02
CA LYS A 495 10.91 25.25 -16.14
C LYS A 495 11.19 23.75 -15.88
N PRO A 496 10.75 22.85 -16.77
CA PRO A 496 10.91 21.41 -16.58
C PRO A 496 12.39 21.02 -16.56
N ALA A 497 12.85 20.44 -15.46
CA ALA A 497 14.25 20.14 -15.19
C ALA A 497 14.41 18.77 -14.53
N LEU A 498 15.35 17.97 -15.04
CA LEU A 498 15.82 16.76 -14.36
C LEU A 498 16.76 17.18 -13.25
N LYS A 499 16.28 17.18 -12.00
CA LYS A 499 17.13 17.45 -10.84
C LYS A 499 18.06 16.25 -10.60
N PRO A 500 19.27 16.45 -10.04
CA PRO A 500 20.11 15.35 -9.59
C PRO A 500 19.33 14.44 -8.63
N ILE A 501 19.33 13.14 -8.90
CA ILE A 501 18.65 12.14 -8.08
C ILE A 501 19.44 11.96 -6.79
N PRO A 502 18.85 12.22 -5.61
CA PRO A 502 19.54 12.24 -4.33
C PRO A 502 19.75 10.84 -3.76
N ALA A 503 20.74 10.70 -2.87
CA ALA A 503 20.84 9.55 -1.97
C ALA A 503 19.63 9.43 -1.03
N ARG A 504 19.49 8.25 -0.41
CA ARG A 504 18.36 7.86 0.46
C ARG A 504 17.04 7.95 -0.30
N SER A 505 17.04 7.46 -1.54
CA SER A 505 15.87 7.38 -2.39
C SER A 505 15.77 6.06 -3.16
N VAL A 506 14.55 5.69 -3.52
CA VAL A 506 14.24 4.72 -4.58
C VAL A 506 13.85 5.51 -5.82
N ALA A 507 14.58 5.35 -6.92
CA ALA A 507 14.40 6.13 -8.13
C ALA A 507 13.82 5.31 -9.28
N SER A 508 12.78 5.83 -9.96
CA SER A 508 12.14 5.19 -11.11
C SER A 508 11.79 6.21 -12.21
N LEU A 509 11.39 5.70 -13.38
CA LEU A 509 10.83 6.54 -14.45
C LEU A 509 9.39 6.97 -14.11
N ASN A 510 8.57 6.00 -13.71
CA ASN A 510 7.13 6.09 -13.45
C ASN A 510 6.74 5.25 -12.22
N THR A 511 5.44 5.18 -11.96
CA THR A 511 4.78 4.18 -11.08
C THR A 511 3.69 3.47 -11.89
N HIS A 512 2.99 2.51 -11.28
CA HIS A 512 1.84 1.80 -11.90
C HIS A 512 0.63 2.72 -12.18
N ASP A 513 0.51 3.84 -11.47
CA ASP A 513 -0.51 4.89 -11.64
C ASP A 513 -0.21 5.87 -12.78
N MET A 514 0.97 5.75 -13.38
CA MET A 514 1.45 6.64 -14.41
C MET A 514 1.52 5.93 -15.76
N PRO A 515 1.42 6.66 -16.88
CA PRO A 515 1.69 6.09 -18.19
C PRO A 515 3.11 5.49 -18.26
N PRO A 516 3.27 4.31 -18.89
CA PRO A 516 4.56 3.80 -19.29
C PRO A 516 5.39 4.88 -20.00
N PHE A 517 6.71 4.85 -19.83
CA PHE A 517 7.60 5.94 -20.24
C PHE A 517 7.47 6.30 -21.72
N GLN A 518 7.22 5.31 -22.58
CA GLN A 518 7.01 5.53 -24.01
C GLN A 518 5.67 6.23 -24.32
N ALA A 519 4.60 5.93 -23.58
CA ALA A 519 3.34 6.68 -23.67
C ALA A 519 3.52 8.12 -23.18
N PHE A 520 4.21 8.31 -22.03
CA PHE A 520 4.49 9.62 -21.46
C PHE A 520 5.30 10.52 -22.42
N LEU A 521 6.36 10.00 -23.05
CA LEU A 521 7.16 10.78 -23.99
C LEU A 521 6.36 11.19 -25.23
N LYS A 522 5.49 10.31 -25.72
CA LYS A 522 4.62 10.58 -26.87
C LYS A 522 3.46 11.51 -26.51
N GLY A 523 3.03 11.52 -25.25
CA GLY A 523 1.85 12.25 -24.75
C GLY A 523 0.53 11.50 -24.93
N LEU A 524 0.57 10.16 -25.10
CA LEU A 524 -0.63 9.35 -25.34
C LEU A 524 -1.60 9.35 -24.15
N ASP A 525 -1.10 9.66 -22.95
CA ASP A 525 -1.87 9.85 -21.73
C ASP A 525 -2.67 11.17 -21.69
N ILE A 526 -2.40 12.10 -22.61
CA ILE A 526 -3.05 13.42 -22.63
C ILE A 526 -4.43 13.30 -23.29
N ASP A 527 -4.52 12.57 -24.41
CA ASP A 527 -5.78 12.35 -25.13
C ASP A 527 -6.75 11.49 -24.30
N ASP A 528 -6.23 10.47 -23.59
CA ASP A 528 -7.02 9.63 -22.68
C ASP A 528 -7.61 10.44 -21.51
N ARG A 529 -6.84 11.36 -20.92
CA ARG A 529 -7.30 12.25 -19.83
C ARG A 529 -8.23 13.36 -20.31
N LEU A 530 -8.17 13.74 -21.60
CA LEU A 530 -9.15 14.63 -22.23
C LEU A 530 -10.49 13.92 -22.42
N ASP A 531 -10.48 12.68 -22.93
CA ASP A 531 -11.68 11.84 -23.10
C ASP A 531 -12.41 11.60 -21.76
N LEU A 532 -11.66 11.30 -20.71
CA LEU A 532 -12.17 11.12 -19.34
C LEU A 532 -12.61 12.44 -18.66
N GLY A 533 -12.41 13.60 -19.29
CA GLY A 533 -12.71 14.91 -18.69
C GLY A 533 -11.93 15.19 -17.39
N LEU A 534 -10.74 14.61 -17.23
CA LEU A 534 -9.80 14.87 -16.13
C LEU A 534 -8.93 16.11 -16.40
N LEU A 535 -8.71 16.39 -17.69
CA LEU A 535 -7.86 17.45 -18.21
C LEU A 535 -8.66 18.40 -19.12
N ASP A 536 -8.32 19.69 -19.13
CA ASP A 536 -8.86 20.65 -20.12
C ASP A 536 -7.94 20.83 -21.34
N GLN A 537 -8.51 21.30 -22.46
CA GLN A 537 -7.77 21.56 -23.70
C GLN A 537 -6.62 22.56 -23.54
N LYS A 538 -6.72 23.50 -22.60
CA LYS A 538 -5.69 24.53 -22.33
C LYS A 538 -4.47 23.91 -21.63
N THR A 539 -4.71 22.92 -20.77
CA THR A 539 -3.71 22.21 -19.97
C THR A 539 -3.08 21.09 -20.78
N ALA A 540 -3.86 20.36 -21.58
CA ALA A 540 -3.35 19.42 -22.59
C ALA A 540 -2.30 20.09 -23.52
N ARG A 541 -2.60 21.28 -24.06
CA ARG A 541 -1.65 22.05 -24.89
C ARG A 541 -0.39 22.48 -24.14
N LYS A 542 -0.44 22.68 -22.81
CA LYS A 542 0.74 22.97 -21.99
C LYS A 542 1.57 21.71 -21.75
N GLU A 543 0.93 20.60 -21.41
CA GLU A 543 1.61 19.31 -21.21
C GLU A 543 2.29 18.84 -22.49
N LEU A 544 1.62 18.89 -23.65
CA LEU A 544 2.23 18.53 -24.95
C LEU A 544 3.52 19.32 -25.23
N LYS A 545 3.54 20.62 -24.93
CA LYS A 545 4.74 21.47 -25.03
C LYS A 545 5.84 21.04 -24.05
N GLN A 546 5.50 20.66 -22.82
CA GLN A 546 6.46 20.12 -21.85
C GLN A 546 7.03 18.77 -22.31
N ARG A 547 6.19 17.83 -22.77
CA ARG A 547 6.65 16.53 -23.32
C ARG A 547 7.55 16.74 -24.55
N ALA A 548 7.30 17.75 -25.38
CA ALA A 548 8.17 18.11 -26.50
C ALA A 548 9.55 18.63 -26.05
N VAL A 549 9.63 19.46 -25.01
CA VAL A 549 10.92 19.86 -24.40
C VAL A 549 11.63 18.65 -23.80
N MET A 550 10.91 17.73 -23.16
CA MET A 550 11.50 16.55 -22.52
C MET A 550 12.02 15.50 -23.49
N ARG A 551 11.35 15.28 -24.63
CA ARG A 551 11.85 14.41 -25.72
C ARG A 551 13.23 14.84 -26.24
N ARG A 552 13.62 16.12 -26.07
CA ARG A 552 14.97 16.62 -26.40
C ARG A 552 16.01 16.28 -25.33
N LYS A 553 15.60 16.07 -24.07
CA LYS A 553 16.49 15.76 -22.93
C LYS A 553 16.63 14.25 -22.68
N LEU A 554 15.52 13.51 -22.77
CA LEU A 554 15.47 12.05 -22.69
C LEU A 554 14.92 11.54 -24.02
N ARG A 555 15.83 11.27 -24.98
CA ARG A 555 15.46 10.97 -26.36
C ARG A 555 15.00 9.52 -26.55
N SER A 556 15.35 8.65 -25.60
CA SER A 556 15.06 7.22 -25.63
C SER A 556 14.92 6.68 -24.21
N PHE A 557 14.35 5.47 -24.08
CA PHE A 557 14.37 4.69 -22.85
C PHE A 557 15.82 4.48 -22.34
N LEU A 558 16.76 4.21 -23.25
CA LEU A 558 18.18 4.00 -22.94
C LEU A 558 18.85 5.23 -22.31
N ASP A 559 18.56 6.44 -22.81
CA ASP A 559 19.03 7.69 -22.20
C ASP A 559 18.46 7.85 -20.78
N ALA A 560 17.19 7.47 -20.57
CA ALA A 560 16.50 7.59 -19.28
C ALA A 560 17.01 6.60 -18.23
N ILE A 561 17.22 5.32 -18.56
CA ILE A 561 17.82 4.36 -17.62
C ILE A 561 19.27 4.69 -17.32
N ARG A 562 20.05 5.22 -18.27
CA ARG A 562 21.43 5.70 -18.02
C ARG A 562 21.45 6.90 -17.06
N PHE A 563 20.45 7.79 -17.13
CA PHE A 563 20.28 8.86 -16.15
C PHE A 563 19.97 8.30 -14.74
N LEU A 564 19.05 7.34 -14.61
CA LEU A 564 18.79 6.67 -13.34
C LEU A 564 20.03 5.93 -12.82
N ALA A 565 20.75 5.20 -13.68
CA ALA A 565 21.88 4.36 -13.29
C ALA A 565 23.13 5.15 -12.85
N LYS A 566 23.25 6.41 -13.27
CA LYS A 566 24.30 7.34 -12.79
C LYS A 566 23.93 8.08 -11.49
N SER A 567 22.72 7.87 -10.97
CA SER A 567 22.21 8.56 -9.77
C SER A 567 22.94 8.21 -8.46
N MET A 568 22.68 9.00 -7.44
CA MET A 568 23.02 8.68 -6.05
C MET A 568 21.94 7.85 -5.32
N ALA A 569 20.82 7.48 -5.96
CA ALA A 569 19.76 6.70 -5.31
C ALA A 569 20.27 5.40 -4.66
N ASP A 570 19.67 4.97 -3.57
CA ASP A 570 20.05 3.72 -2.91
C ASP A 570 19.56 2.52 -3.74
N ILE A 571 18.43 2.71 -4.44
CA ILE A 571 17.82 1.70 -5.31
C ILE A 571 17.34 2.39 -6.60
N VAL A 572 17.65 1.80 -7.76
CA VAL A 572 16.97 2.12 -9.03
C VAL A 572 15.97 1.03 -9.35
N LEU A 573 14.70 1.40 -9.53
CA LEU A 573 13.60 0.47 -9.79
C LEU A 573 13.08 0.66 -11.22
N ILE A 574 13.14 -0.40 -12.01
CA ILE A 574 12.74 -0.39 -13.42
C ILE A 574 11.37 -1.05 -13.56
N ASN A 575 10.40 -0.32 -14.08
CA ASN A 575 9.10 -0.88 -14.43
C ASN A 575 9.28 -1.82 -15.65
N MET A 576 8.88 -3.09 -15.51
CA MET A 576 9.12 -4.11 -16.54
C MET A 576 8.52 -3.71 -17.90
N GLU A 577 7.33 -3.12 -17.90
CA GLU A 577 6.63 -2.60 -19.07
C GLU A 577 7.47 -1.61 -19.92
N ASP A 578 8.38 -0.85 -19.31
CA ASP A 578 9.22 0.10 -20.05
C ASP A 578 10.31 -0.60 -20.89
N LEU A 579 10.74 -1.81 -20.50
CA LEU A 579 11.81 -2.56 -21.18
C LEU A 579 11.45 -2.90 -22.64
N TRP A 580 10.17 -3.14 -22.91
CA TRP A 580 9.64 -3.37 -24.25
C TRP A 580 8.81 -2.20 -24.79
N GLN A 581 8.98 -1.01 -24.18
CA GLN A 581 8.33 0.25 -24.57
C GLN A 581 6.81 0.12 -24.68
N GLU A 582 6.19 -0.45 -23.65
CA GLU A 582 4.73 -0.49 -23.52
C GLU A 582 4.12 0.93 -23.62
N THR A 583 2.88 1.01 -24.08
CA THR A 583 2.13 2.26 -24.18
C THR A 583 0.80 2.23 -23.44
N LEU A 584 0.37 1.08 -22.93
CA LEU A 584 -0.90 0.93 -22.20
C LEU A 584 -0.64 0.85 -20.68
N PRO A 585 -1.25 1.74 -19.86
CA PRO A 585 -1.02 1.76 -18.42
C PRO A 585 -1.75 0.62 -17.70
N GLN A 586 -1.19 0.17 -16.57
CA GLN A 586 -1.82 -0.81 -15.68
C GLN A 586 -3.01 -0.22 -14.91
N ASN A 587 -2.91 1.05 -14.51
CA ASN A 587 -3.96 1.82 -13.87
C ASN A 587 -4.06 3.22 -14.49
N VAL A 588 -5.28 3.75 -14.59
CA VAL A 588 -5.57 5.17 -14.79
C VAL A 588 -6.28 5.65 -13.53
N PRO A 589 -5.63 6.47 -12.67
CA PRO A 589 -6.25 6.90 -11.42
C PRO A 589 -7.53 7.71 -11.63
N ALA A 590 -8.44 7.61 -10.66
CA ALA A 590 -9.78 8.20 -10.70
C ALA A 590 -10.69 7.66 -11.83
N THR A 591 -10.47 6.43 -12.31
CA THR A 591 -11.43 5.67 -13.12
C THR A 591 -11.73 4.30 -12.49
N ASP A 592 -12.92 3.77 -12.76
CA ASP A 592 -13.35 2.42 -12.43
C ASP A 592 -13.66 1.64 -13.73
N GLN A 593 -14.92 1.61 -14.17
CA GLN A 593 -15.32 0.85 -15.37
C GLN A 593 -14.89 1.50 -16.69
N GLU A 594 -14.47 2.77 -16.69
CA GLU A 594 -14.07 3.50 -17.89
C GLU A 594 -12.78 2.97 -18.51
N ARG A 595 -11.91 2.32 -17.72
CA ARG A 595 -10.62 1.78 -18.15
C ARG A 595 -10.36 0.41 -17.50
N PRO A 596 -9.68 -0.54 -18.18
CA PRO A 596 -9.46 -1.89 -17.66
C PRO A 596 -8.31 -1.94 -16.63
N ASN A 597 -8.46 -1.17 -15.55
CA ASN A 597 -7.50 -1.05 -14.47
C ASN A 597 -7.21 -2.42 -13.83
N TRP A 598 -5.95 -2.64 -13.44
CA TRP A 598 -5.48 -3.85 -12.76
C TRP A 598 -5.64 -5.16 -13.53
N ARG A 599 -5.96 -5.09 -14.83
CA ARG A 599 -6.26 -6.26 -15.68
C ARG A 599 -5.33 -6.42 -16.87
N ARG A 600 -4.49 -5.45 -17.23
CA ARG A 600 -3.66 -5.57 -18.44
C ARG A 600 -2.57 -6.61 -18.25
N ARG A 601 -2.47 -7.56 -19.19
CA ARG A 601 -1.38 -8.56 -19.21
C ARG A 601 -0.11 -7.93 -19.81
N MET A 602 1.05 -8.26 -19.25
CA MET A 602 2.34 -7.93 -19.90
C MET A 602 2.40 -8.59 -21.27
N ARG A 603 2.89 -7.88 -22.28
CA ARG A 603 2.94 -8.38 -23.66
C ARG A 603 3.80 -9.65 -23.81
N PRO A 604 5.08 -9.69 -23.40
CA PRO A 604 5.88 -10.92 -23.47
C PRO A 604 5.56 -11.88 -22.32
N SER A 605 5.71 -13.19 -22.56
CA SER A 605 5.75 -14.21 -21.49
C SER A 605 7.12 -14.21 -20.81
N ILE A 606 7.23 -14.86 -19.65
CA ILE A 606 8.51 -14.99 -18.94
C ILE A 606 9.59 -15.64 -19.83
N GLU A 607 9.25 -16.67 -20.61
CA GLU A 607 10.19 -17.30 -21.55
C GLU A 607 10.60 -16.38 -22.70
N GLN A 608 9.78 -15.39 -23.05
CA GLN A 608 10.14 -14.37 -24.04
C GLN A 608 11.03 -13.29 -23.39
N ILE A 609 10.72 -12.85 -22.17
CA ILE A 609 11.55 -11.89 -21.40
C ILE A 609 12.97 -12.43 -21.23
N ARG A 610 13.13 -13.69 -20.80
CA ARG A 610 14.45 -14.34 -20.64
C ARG A 610 15.25 -14.46 -21.93
N LYS A 611 14.62 -14.30 -23.10
CA LYS A 611 15.26 -14.34 -24.43
C LYS A 611 15.53 -12.95 -25.02
N MET A 612 15.18 -11.86 -24.33
CA MET A 612 15.47 -10.49 -24.79
C MET A 612 16.94 -10.13 -24.56
N SER A 613 17.87 -10.75 -25.30
CA SER A 613 19.32 -10.57 -25.14
C SER A 613 19.78 -9.11 -25.24
N SER A 614 19.15 -8.31 -26.11
CA SER A 614 19.43 -6.87 -26.23
C SER A 614 19.02 -6.08 -24.99
N VAL A 615 17.90 -6.44 -24.34
CA VAL A 615 17.46 -5.84 -23.07
C VAL A 615 18.37 -6.30 -21.93
N ALA A 616 18.69 -7.59 -21.88
CA ALA A 616 19.57 -8.18 -20.88
C ALA A 616 20.97 -7.53 -20.89
N GLY A 617 21.59 -7.41 -22.06
CA GLY A 617 22.88 -6.73 -22.23
C GLY A 617 22.81 -5.26 -21.82
N VAL A 618 21.78 -4.53 -22.26
CA VAL A 618 21.58 -3.13 -21.84
C VAL A 618 21.44 -2.99 -20.32
N LEU A 619 20.72 -3.89 -19.66
CA LEU A 619 20.57 -3.83 -18.20
C LEU A 619 21.90 -4.16 -17.49
N ALA A 620 22.58 -5.23 -17.88
CA ALA A 620 23.88 -5.58 -17.33
C ALA A 620 24.90 -4.44 -17.51
N ASP A 621 25.06 -3.91 -18.72
CA ASP A 621 26.01 -2.84 -19.04
C ASP A 621 25.70 -1.53 -18.30
N VAL A 622 24.42 -1.12 -18.27
CA VAL A 622 24.02 0.16 -17.67
C VAL A 622 24.16 0.13 -16.14
N PHE A 623 24.01 -1.04 -15.52
CA PHE A 623 24.00 -1.20 -14.07
C PHE A 623 25.27 -1.86 -13.48
N ALA A 624 26.23 -2.30 -14.30
CA ALA A 624 27.50 -2.91 -13.89
C ALA A 624 28.34 -2.11 -12.88
N HIS A 625 28.11 -0.79 -12.76
CA HIS A 625 28.80 0.10 -11.80
C HIS A 625 27.94 0.52 -10.59
N ARG A 626 26.77 -0.09 -10.42
CA ARG A 626 25.92 0.10 -9.24
C ARG A 626 26.12 -1.04 -8.24
N SER A 627 25.87 -2.26 -8.71
CA SER A 627 25.93 -3.52 -7.98
C SER A 627 27.30 -3.78 -7.35
#